data_AF-A0A4Q3A1L6-F1
#
_entry.id   AF-A0A4Q3A1L6-F1
#
_cell.length_a   1.000
_cell.length_b   1.000
_cell.length_c   1.000
_cell.angle_alpha   90.00
_cell.angle_beta   90.00
_cell.angle_gamma   90.00
#
_symmetry.space_group_name_H-M   'P 1'
#
loop_
_entity.id
_entity.type
_entity.pdbx_description
1 polymer ?
#
loop_
_entity_poly.entity_id
_entity_poly.type
_entity_poly.pdbx_seq_one_letter_code
_entity_poly.pdbx_strand_id
1 'polypeptide(L)'
;MSKCQMTIQLTDGTDLFLDKAKTAMGRAGGTLTGDTTSGNFHISTPMGKVAGNYSIAGSQVTINITDKPMLVGCGMIESMLRSQLS
;
A
#
# COMPACT_ATOMS: atom_id res chain seq x y z
N MET A 1 14.01 -8.52 5.06
CA MET A 1 13.75 -8.96 3.67
C MET A 1 12.30 -8.64 3.34
N SER A 2 12.05 -7.78 2.35
CA SER A 2 10.67 -7.51 1.88
C SER A 2 10.05 -8.81 1.40
N LYS A 3 8.85 -9.13 1.89
CA LYS A 3 8.14 -10.35 1.50
C LYS A 3 7.68 -10.26 0.06
N CYS A 4 7.27 -9.06 -0.38
CA CYS A 4 6.92 -8.74 -1.76
C CYS A 4 7.18 -7.28 -2.09
N GLN A 5 7.50 -7.03 -3.35
CA GLN A 5 7.65 -5.70 -3.92
C GLN A 5 6.80 -5.62 -5.19
N MET A 6 6.07 -4.51 -5.36
CA MET A 6 5.29 -4.23 -6.56
C MET A 6 5.42 -2.78 -6.94
N THR A 7 5.29 -2.50 -8.22
CA THR A 7 5.48 -1.16 -8.78
C THR A 7 4.25 -0.78 -9.59
N ILE A 8 3.65 0.36 -9.25
CA ILE A 8 2.43 0.89 -9.85
C ILE A 8 2.75 2.24 -10.47
N GLN A 9 2.27 2.48 -11.69
CA GLN A 9 2.38 3.80 -12.33
C GLN A 9 1.21 4.67 -11.87
N LEU A 10 1.52 5.89 -11.42
CA LEU A 10 0.56 6.92 -11.07
C LEU A 10 0.13 7.65 -12.33
N THR A 11 -1.14 7.52 -12.69
CA THR A 11 -1.76 8.32 -13.75
C THR A 11 -2.21 9.70 -13.28
N ASP A 12 -2.62 9.84 -12.01
CA ASP A 12 -3.36 11.01 -11.53
C ASP A 12 -2.58 11.90 -10.53
N GLY A 13 -1.26 11.79 -10.51
CA GLY A 13 -0.39 12.54 -9.59
C GLY A 13 -0.27 11.91 -8.20
N THR A 14 0.78 12.29 -7.47
CA THR A 14 1.17 11.69 -6.19
C THR A 14 0.23 12.03 -5.04
N ASP A 15 -0.37 13.23 -5.07
CA ASP A 15 -1.31 13.72 -4.06
C ASP A 15 -2.61 12.91 -4.05
N LEU A 16 -3.19 12.68 -5.23
CA LEU A 16 -4.42 11.92 -5.37
C LEU A 16 -4.23 10.45 -4.98
N PHE A 17 -3.07 9.88 -5.32
CA PHE A 17 -2.69 8.55 -4.88
C PHE A 17 -2.61 8.46 -3.35
N LEU A 18 -1.97 9.44 -2.70
CA LEU A 18 -1.83 9.46 -1.25
C LEU A 18 -3.19 9.55 -0.56
N ASP A 19 -4.09 10.39 -1.08
CA ASP A 19 -5.45 10.53 -0.55
C ASP A 19 -6.28 9.24 -0.73
N LYS A 20 -6.25 8.63 -1.93
CA LYS A 20 -6.88 7.33 -2.19
C LYS A 20 -6.31 6.24 -1.27
N ALA A 21 -4.98 6.19 -1.14
CA ALA A 21 -4.31 5.22 -0.28
C ALA A 21 -4.69 5.41 1.19
N LYS A 22 -4.68 6.64 1.71
CA LYS A 22 -5.13 6.95 3.08
C LYS A 22 -6.59 6.55 3.30
N THR A 23 -7.46 6.87 2.36
CA THR A 23 -8.88 6.50 2.41
C THR A 23 -9.07 4.99 2.41
N ALA A 24 -8.38 4.27 1.52
CA ALA A 24 -8.41 2.82 1.43
C ALA A 24 -7.90 2.14 2.71
N MET A 25 -6.81 2.67 3.28
CA MET A 25 -6.23 2.20 4.54
C MET A 25 -7.22 2.42 5.69
N GLY A 26 -7.83 3.60 5.78
CA GLY A 26 -8.85 3.91 6.80
C GLY A 26 -10.05 2.96 6.71
N ARG A 27 -10.54 2.69 5.49
CA ARG A 27 -11.63 1.71 5.26
C ARG A 27 -11.23 0.28 5.66
N ALA A 28 -9.97 -0.08 5.47
CA ALA A 28 -9.44 -1.38 5.82
C ALA A 28 -9.09 -1.52 7.33
N GLY A 29 -9.33 -0.49 8.16
CA GLY A 29 -8.96 -0.50 9.58
C GLY A 29 -7.45 -0.38 9.80
N GLY A 30 -6.75 0.24 8.85
CA GLY A 30 -5.32 0.52 8.88
C GLY A 30 -4.99 1.99 9.01
N THR A 31 -3.70 2.29 9.03
CA THR A 31 -3.15 3.64 9.06
C THR A 31 -2.00 3.72 8.07
N LEU A 32 -1.91 4.86 7.39
CA LEU A 32 -0.80 5.19 6.51
C LEU A 32 -0.12 6.44 7.04
N THR A 33 1.20 6.36 7.16
CA THR A 33 2.06 7.41 7.71
C THR A 33 3.14 7.72 6.69
N GLY A 34 3.04 8.88 6.04
CA GLY A 34 4.02 9.33 5.05
C GLY A 34 3.44 10.34 4.07
N ASP A 35 4.27 10.66 3.08
CA ASP A 35 4.08 11.78 2.16
C ASP A 35 4.05 11.31 0.70
N THR A 36 4.07 12.26 -0.24
CA THR A 36 4.04 12.03 -1.69
C THR A 36 5.35 11.50 -2.28
N THR A 37 6.34 11.20 -1.44
CA THR A 37 7.66 10.67 -1.82
C THR A 37 7.95 9.31 -1.20
N SER A 38 7.56 9.07 0.04
CA SER A 38 7.66 7.76 0.68
C SER A 38 6.86 7.73 1.97
N GLY A 39 6.61 6.52 2.47
CA GLY A 39 5.90 6.33 3.71
C GLY A 39 5.78 4.87 4.11
N ASN A 40 5.16 4.67 5.26
CA ASN A 40 4.91 3.39 5.87
C ASN A 40 3.40 3.22 6.05
N PHE A 41 2.91 2.00 5.90
CA PHE A 41 1.51 1.70 6.13
C PHE A 41 1.39 0.39 6.90
N HIS A 42 0.33 0.31 7.69
CA HIS A 42 -0.01 -0.88 8.44
C HIS A 42 -1.52 -1.02 8.53
N ILE A 43 -2.00 -2.23 8.32
CA ILE A 43 -3.42 -2.57 8.26
C ILE A 43 -3.66 -3.69 9.26
N SER A 44 -4.54 -3.45 10.22
CA SER A 44 -4.99 -4.51 11.13
C SER A 44 -6.30 -5.07 10.58
N THR A 45 -6.20 -6.17 9.86
CA THR A 45 -7.39 -6.88 9.36
C THR A 45 -7.76 -8.01 10.32
N PRO A 46 -9.01 -8.51 10.28
CA PRO A 46 -9.40 -9.72 11.02
C PRO A 46 -8.57 -10.96 10.65
N MET A 47 -8.00 -10.99 9.44
CA MET A 47 -7.11 -12.07 8.97
C MET A 47 -5.64 -11.89 9.40
N GLY A 48 -5.32 -10.78 10.08
CA GLY A 48 -4.00 -10.48 10.60
C GLY A 48 -3.50 -9.08 10.24
N LYS A 49 -2.32 -8.74 10.75
CA LYS A 49 -1.67 -7.45 10.53
C LYS A 49 -0.80 -7.50 9.28
N VAL A 50 -0.97 -6.54 8.39
CA VAL A 50 -0.13 -6.34 7.20
C VAL A 50 0.61 -5.02 7.41
N ALA A 51 1.93 -5.00 7.26
CA ALA A 51 2.72 -3.78 7.27
C ALA A 51 3.65 -3.72 6.05
N GLY A 52 3.87 -2.50 5.58
CA GLY A 52 4.71 -2.24 4.44
C GLY A 52 5.14 -0.79 4.37
N ASN A 53 5.88 -0.48 3.32
CA ASN A 53 6.31 0.86 3.00
C ASN A 53 6.16 1.10 1.50
N TYR A 54 5.93 2.34 1.11
CA TYR A 54 5.86 2.76 -0.28
C TYR A 54 6.89 3.85 -0.54
N SER A 55 7.33 3.95 -1.79
CA SER A 55 8.23 5.00 -2.27
C SER A 55 7.73 5.47 -3.62
N ILE A 56 7.72 6.76 -3.83
CA ILE A 56 7.25 7.41 -5.05
C ILE A 56 8.46 8.07 -5.72
N ALA A 57 8.73 7.68 -6.96
CA ALA A 57 9.79 8.22 -7.79
C ALA A 57 9.16 8.79 -9.07
N GLY A 58 8.94 10.11 -9.09
CA GLY A 58 8.24 10.78 -10.19
C GLY A 58 6.79 10.31 -10.30
N SER A 59 6.48 9.56 -11.35
CA SER A 59 5.15 8.98 -11.58
C SER A 59 5.06 7.50 -11.20
N GLN A 60 6.07 6.94 -10.55
CA GLN A 60 6.11 5.52 -10.22
C GLN A 60 6.08 5.31 -8.70
N VAL A 61 5.18 4.46 -8.22
CA VAL A 61 5.09 4.04 -6.83
C VAL A 61 5.57 2.60 -6.66
N THR A 62 6.59 2.42 -5.84
CA THR A 62 7.08 1.11 -5.41
C THR A 62 6.58 0.82 -4.00
N ILE A 63 5.79 -0.24 -3.86
CA ILE A 63 5.24 -0.72 -2.58
C ILE A 63 6.02 -1.96 -2.17
N ASN A 64 6.49 -1.97 -0.94
CA ASN A 64 7.25 -3.04 -0.32
C ASN A 64 6.49 -3.55 0.90
N ILE A 65 6.11 -4.82 0.90
CA ILE A 65 5.47 -5.47 2.05
C ILE A 65 6.55 -6.03 2.94
N THR A 66 6.68 -5.48 4.14
CA THR A 66 7.69 -5.90 5.14
C THR A 66 7.14 -6.97 6.06
N ASP A 67 5.88 -6.82 6.48
CA ASP A 67 5.20 -7.74 7.38
C ASP A 67 3.85 -8.16 6.78
N LYS A 68 3.57 -9.46 6.80
CA LYS A 68 2.26 -9.97 6.39
C LYS A 68 1.98 -11.29 7.08
N PRO A 69 0.70 -11.62 7.33
CA PRO A 69 0.33 -12.96 7.74
C PRO A 69 0.71 -13.94 6.63
N MET A 70 1.13 -15.15 7.00
CA MET A 70 1.43 -16.20 6.01
C MET A 70 0.21 -16.52 5.13
N LEU A 71 -1.00 -16.36 5.67
CA LEU A 71 -2.29 -16.55 4.98
C LEU A 71 -2.56 -15.51 3.88
N VAL A 72 -2.00 -14.31 3.99
CA VAL A 72 -2.22 -13.23 3.01
C VAL A 72 -1.14 -13.31 1.94
N GLY A 73 -1.50 -13.83 0.77
CA GLY A 73 -0.62 -13.84 -0.41
C GLY A 73 -0.41 -12.44 -0.97
N CYS A 74 0.72 -12.22 -1.64
CA CYS A 74 1.00 -10.92 -2.24
C CYS A 74 0.05 -10.53 -3.36
N GLY A 75 -0.48 -11.51 -4.11
CA GLY A 75 -1.52 -11.27 -5.11
C GLY A 75 -2.82 -10.72 -4.51
N MET A 76 -3.15 -11.06 -3.26
CA MET A 76 -4.34 -10.53 -2.59
C MET A 76 -4.15 -9.05 -2.21
N ILE A 77 -2.96 -8.71 -1.69
CA ILE A 77 -2.60 -7.32 -1.36
C ILE A 77 -2.57 -6.48 -2.65
N GLU A 78 -1.97 -7.03 -3.71
CA GLU A 78 -1.95 -6.38 -5.02
C GLU A 78 -3.36 -6.13 -5.55
N SER A 79 -4.23 -7.14 -5.51
CA SER A 79 -5.61 -7.03 -5.98
C SER A 79 -6.39 -5.98 -5.17
N MET A 80 -6.24 -5.97 -3.84
CA MET A 80 -6.88 -4.99 -2.97
C MET A 80 -6.42 -3.57 -3.27
N LEU A 81 -5.11 -3.36 -3.41
CA LEU A 81 -4.54 -2.06 -3.75
C LEU A 81 -5.00 -1.62 -5.14
N ARG A 82 -4.93 -2.49 -6.15
CA ARG A 82 -5.43 -2.20 -7.50
C ARG A 82 -6.91 -1.84 -7.49
N SER A 83 -7.73 -2.52 -6.70
CA SER A 83 -9.18 -2.26 -6.60
C SER A 83 -9.52 -0.92 -5.92
N GLN A 84 -8.65 -0.41 -5.05
CA GLN A 84 -8.87 0.87 -4.37
C GLN A 84 -8.26 2.06 -5.15
N LEU A 85 -7.27 1.78 -6.01
CA LEU A 85 -6.57 2.76 -6.83
C LEU A 85 -7.20 2.92 -8.22
N SER A 86 -7.91 1.90 -8.72
CA SER A 86 -8.73 1.97 -9.95
C SER A 86 -9.84 3.02 -9.91
#